data_AF-A0A060BNJ7-F1
#
_entry.id   AF-A0A060BNJ7-F1
#
_cell.length_a   1.000
_cell.length_b   1.000
_cell.length_c   1.000
_cell.angle_alpha   90.00
_cell.angle_beta   90.00
_cell.angle_gamma   90.00
#
_symmetry.space_group_name_H-M   'P 1'
#
loop_
_entity.id
_entity.type
_entity.pdbx_description
1 polymer ?
#
loop_
_entity_poly.entity_id
_entity_poly.type
_entity_poly.pdbx_seq_one_letter_code
_entity_poly.pdbx_strand_id
1 'polypeptide(L)' 'MFFEFPDDPAAGYLDRQFMLGPSILVAPVMSADGSVDVYLPAGTWTHLLSGKR' A
#
# COMPACT_ATOMS: atom_id res chain seq x y z
N MET A 1 7.16 -1.73 3.22
CA MET A 1 6.15 -2.74 3.62
C MET A 1 6.74 -3.77 4.58
N PHE A 2 7.91 -4.34 4.29
CA PHE A 2 8.60 -5.34 5.13
C PHE A 2 8.61 -5.07 6.65
N PHE A 3 8.89 -3.84 7.09
CA PHE A 3 8.93 -3.53 8.53
C PHE A 3 7.58 -3.68 9.25
N GLU A 4 6.48 -3.42 8.55
CA GLU A 4 5.13 -3.48 9.12
C GLU A 4 4.50 -4.88 8.94
N PHE A 5 4.92 -5.60 7.89
CA PHE A 5 4.42 -6.94 7.55
C PHE A 5 5.60 -7.90 7.31
N PRO A 6 6.37 -8.26 8.35
CA PRO A 6 7.58 -9.08 8.21
C PRO A 6 7.28 -10.53 7.81
N ASP A 7 6.09 -11.02 8.15
CA ASP A 7 5.64 -12.40 7.84
C ASP A 7 5.06 -12.53 6.43
N ASP A 8 4.87 -11.42 5.72
CA ASP A 8 4.37 -11.42 4.35
C ASP A 8 5.55 -11.47 3.36
N PRO A 9 5.76 -12.59 2.64
CA PRO A 9 6.87 -12.72 1.72
C PRO A 9 6.81 -11.73 0.55
N ALA A 10 5.63 -11.22 0.19
CA ALA A 10 5.49 -10.21 -0.86
C ALA A 10 6.03 -8.85 -0.39
N ALA A 11 5.89 -8.53 0.91
CA ALA A 11 6.22 -7.23 1.47
C ALA A 11 7.71 -6.86 1.39
N GLY A 12 8.59 -7.86 1.23
CA GLY A 12 10.04 -7.67 1.06
C GLY A 12 10.43 -7.05 -0.29
N TYR A 13 9.61 -7.22 -1.32
CA TYR A 13 9.89 -6.74 -2.69
C TYR A 13 9.15 -5.45 -3.06
N LEU A 14 8.29 -4.94 -2.18
CA LEU A 14 7.49 -3.74 -2.43
C LEU A 14 8.29 -2.47 -2.12
N ASP A 15 8.83 -1.86 -3.17
CA ASP A 15 9.61 -0.61 -3.14
C ASP A 15 8.81 0.63 -3.60
N ARG A 16 7.68 0.42 -4.30
CA ARG A 16 6.81 1.48 -4.84
C ARG A 16 5.61 1.85 -3.96
N GLN A 17 5.53 1.30 -2.75
CA GLN A 17 4.51 1.63 -1.75
C GLN A 17 5.08 1.50 -0.34
N PHE A 18 4.53 2.27 0.60
CA PHE A 18 5.01 2.29 1.98
C PHE A 18 3.90 2.59 2.99
N MET A 19 4.21 2.34 4.26
CA MET A 19 3.35 2.70 5.39
C MET A 19 3.78 4.07 5.93
N LEU A 20 2.84 5.01 6.01
CA LEU A 20 2.99 6.29 6.68
C LEU A 20 2.43 6.17 8.11
N GLY A 21 3.32 5.79 9.04
CA GLY A 21 2.88 5.36 10.37
C GLY A 21 2.10 4.04 10.32
N PRO A 22 1.41 3.68 11.41
CA PRO A 22 0.88 2.32 11.60
C PRO A 22 -0.44 2.04 10.87
N SER A 23 -1.04 3.02 10.18
CA SER A 23 -2.43 2.89 9.71
C SER A 23 -2.70 3.46 8.32
N ILE A 24 -1.70 4.04 7.66
CA ILE A 24 -1.88 4.63 6.33
C ILE A 24 -0.92 3.95 5.37
N LEU A 25 -1.45 3.33 4.33
CA LEU A 25 -0.67 2.82 3.20
C LEU A 25 -0.71 3.85 2.07
N VAL A 26 0.46 4.17 1.53
CA VAL A 26 0.63 5.13 0.44
C VAL A 26 1.28 4.42 -0.75
N ALA A 27 0.64 4.50 -1.90
CA ALA A 27 1.15 4.04 -3.19
C ALA A 27 1.11 5.21 -4.19
N PRO A 28 2.23 5.92 -4.40
CA PRO A 28 2.27 7.04 -5.34
C PRO A 28 2.00 6.60 -6.78
N VAL A 29 1.21 7.39 -7.50
CA VAL A 29 1.04 7.20 -8.95
C VAL A 29 2.30 7.70 -9.66
N MET A 30 3.03 6.77 -10.28
CA MET A 30 4.27 7.08 -11.02
C MET A 30 4.11 6.92 -12.53
N SER A 31 2.92 6.51 -13.01
CA SER A 31 2.61 6.44 -14.42
C SER A 31 2.05 7.78 -14.93
N ALA A 32 2.24 8.06 -16.22
CA ALA A 32 1.71 9.26 -16.85
C ALA A 32 0.18 9.21 -17.06
N ASP A 33 -0.39 8.01 -17.16
CA ASP A 33 -1.81 7.78 -17.41
C ASP A 33 -2.67 7.79 -16.13
N GLY A 34 -2.03 7.93 -14.96
CA GLY A 34 -2.74 7.98 -13.68
C GLY A 34 -2.97 6.62 -13.01
N SER A 35 -2.56 5.51 -13.63
CA SER A 35 -2.71 4.16 -13.09
C SER A 35 -1.67 3.81 -12.02
N VAL A 36 -2.08 3.00 -11.05
CA VAL A 36 -1.17 2.45 -10.04
C VAL A 36 -1.69 1.10 -9.57
N ASP A 37 -0.80 0.12 -9.55
CA ASP A 37 -1.05 -1.16 -8.90
C ASP A 37 -0.62 -1.06 -7.43
N VAL A 38 -1.50 -1.49 -6.54
CA VAL A 38 -1.26 -1.49 -5.10
C VAL A 38 -1.49 -2.89 -4.54
N TYR A 39 -0.53 -3.36 -3.75
CA TYR A 39 -0.69 -4.55 -2.92
C TYR A 39 -1.30 -4.15 -1.58
N LEU A 40 -2.42 -4.77 -1.22
CA LEU A 40 -3.05 -4.60 0.08
C LEU A 40 -2.82 -5.86 0.93
N PRO A 41 -2.07 -5.76 2.04
CA PRO A 41 -1.94 -6.86 3.00
C PRO A 41 -3.29 -7.28 3.55
N ALA A 42 -3.35 -8.47 4.16
CA ALA A 42 -4.54 -9.00 4.79
C ALA A 42 -5.15 -7.98 5.78
N GLY A 43 -6.47 -7.74 5.64
CA GLY A 43 -7.19 -6.77 6.46
C GLY A 43 -8.33 -6.11 5.69
N THR A 44 -9.01 -5.18 6.36
CA THR A 44 -9.99 -4.31 5.71
C THR A 44 -9.37 -2.94 5.49
N TRP A 45 -9.23 -2.56 4.22
CA TRP A 45 -8.71 -1.26 3.83
C TRP A 45 -9.86 -0.33 3.44
N THR A 46 -9.61 0.96 3.54
CA THR A 46 -10.56 1.98 3.11
C THR A 46 -9.77 3.13 2.53
N HIS A 47 -10.16 3.58 1.34
CA HIS A 47 -9.50 4.68 0.68
C HIS A 47 -9.72 5.97 1.49
N LEU A 48 -8.62 6.61 1.93
CA LEU A 48 -8.63 7.71 2.90
C LEU A 48 -9.54 8.88 2.49
N LEU A 49 -9.54 9.28 1.22
CA LEU A 49 -10.30 10.44 0.75
C LEU A 49 -11.73 10.12 0.29
N SER A 50 -11.96 8.99 -0.39
CA SER A 50 -13.25 8.63 -0.97
C SER A 50 -14.13 7.77 -0.06
N GLY A 51 -13.55 7.16 0.99
CA GLY A 51 -14.26 6.24 1.89
C GLY A 51 -14.63 4.89 1.25
N LYS A 52 -14.19 4.63 0.02
CA LYS A 52 -14.44 3.35 -0.66
C LYS A 52 -13.67 2.22 0.03
N ARG A 53 -14.36 1.10 0.28
CA ARG A 53 -13.78 -0.15 0.75
C ARG A 53 -13.31 -1.00 -0.43
#